data_AF-A0A7X8G5Y7-F1
#
_entry.id   AF-A0A7X8G5Y7-F1
#
_cell.length_a   1.000
_cell.length_b   1.000
_cell.length_c   1.000
_cell.angle_alpha   90.00
_cell.angle_beta   90.00
_cell.angle_gamma   90.00
#
_symmetry.space_group_name_H-M   'P 1'
#
loop_
_entity.id
_entity.type
_entity.pdbx_description
1 polymer ?
#
loop_
_entity_poly.entity_id
_entity_poly.type
_entity_poly.pdbx_seq_one_letter_code
_entity_poly.pdbx_strand_id
1 'polypeptide(L)'
;MKFGKLFKYSLFLFILSLIIFFILTIYIYYFSRNSGLEMIYSFIVPICIFAVSMLYSRSIHEKGLLRGIEIWIVYFAVVLLIKVLLRYPAEIKILYNGVILIMSILGGVIGVNMKNKNLKS
;
A
#
# COMPACT_ATOMS: atom_id res chain seq x y z
N MET A 1 14.18 4.28 17.27
CA MET A 1 13.25 4.38 16.13
C MET A 1 12.84 5.83 15.91
N LYS A 2 12.92 6.37 14.69
CA LYS A 2 12.48 7.75 14.41
C LYS A 2 10.97 7.79 14.17
N PHE A 3 10.20 7.68 15.25
CA PHE A 3 8.72 7.65 15.26
C PHE A 3 8.08 8.77 14.43
N GLY A 4 8.66 9.97 14.42
CA GLY A 4 8.12 11.10 13.64
C GLY A 4 8.11 10.88 12.12
N LYS A 5 9.10 10.17 11.56
CA LYS A 5 9.08 9.84 10.12
C LYS A 5 8.06 8.76 9.81
N LEU A 6 7.97 7.76 10.67
CA LEU A 6 7.04 6.63 10.51
C LEU A 6 5.60 7.14 10.55
N PHE A 7 5.28 8.02 11.50
CA PHE A 7 3.98 8.67 11.60
C PHE A 7 3.63 9.49 10.35
N LYS A 8 4.57 10.29 9.82
CA LYS A 8 4.34 11.09 8.61
C LYS A 8 3.96 10.23 7.40
N TYR A 9 4.66 9.12 7.18
CA TYR A 9 4.38 8.24 6.04
C TYR A 9 3.12 7.41 6.25
N SER A 10 2.83 6.94 7.48
CA SER A 10 1.56 6.28 7.81
C SER A 10 0.37 7.20 7.58
N LEU A 11 0.49 8.48 7.98
CA LEU A 11 -0.57 9.47 7.81
C LEU A 11 -0.78 9.82 6.33
N PHE A 12 0.29 9.90 5.55
CA PHE A 12 0.21 10.04 4.09
C PHE A 12 -0.48 8.84 3.43
N LEU A 13 -0.12 7.62 3.83
CA LEU A 13 -0.71 6.37 3.32
C LEU A 13 -2.21 6.29 3.66
N PHE A 14 -2.58 6.71 4.88
CA PHE A 14 -3.96 6.80 5.32
C PHE A 14 -4.78 7.79 4.48
N ILE A 15 -4.27 9.00 4.27
CA ILE A 15 -4.94 10.01 3.42
C ILE A 15 -5.09 9.50 1.98
N LEU A 16 -4.04 8.92 1.40
CA LEU A 16 -4.08 8.37 0.05
C LEU A 16 -5.12 7.25 -0.07
N SER A 17 -5.18 6.37 0.93
CA SER A 17 -6.17 5.29 0.99
C SER A 17 -7.58 5.84 1.09
N LEU A 18 -7.82 6.89 1.88
CA LEU A 18 -9.13 7.54 1.97
C LEU A 18 -9.55 8.16 0.64
N ILE A 19 -8.63 8.84 -0.06
CA ILE A 19 -8.90 9.43 -1.37
C ILE A 19 -9.27 8.33 -2.38
N ILE A 20 -8.50 7.24 -2.42
CA ILE A 20 -8.79 6.10 -3.30
C ILE A 20 -10.16 5.51 -2.96
N PHE A 21 -10.45 5.31 -1.67
CA PHE A 21 -11.72 4.74 -1.23
C PHE A 21 -12.92 5.63 -1.58
N PHE A 22 -12.75 6.95 -1.44
CA PHE A 22 -13.77 7.93 -1.79
C PHE A 22 -14.06 7.93 -3.30
N ILE A 23 -13.01 7.93 -4.14
CA ILE A 23 -13.18 7.84 -5.59
C ILE A 23 -13.83 6.50 -5.98
N LEU A 24 -13.44 5.40 -5.35
CA LEU A 24 -14.03 4.07 -5.59
C LEU A 24 -15.51 4.03 -5.19
N THR A 25 -15.86 4.67 -4.07
CA THR A 25 -17.24 4.73 -3.56
C THR A 25 -18.12 5.53 -4.51
N ILE A 26 -17.67 6.73 -4.94
CA ILE A 26 -18.38 7.52 -5.95
C ILE A 26 -18.51 6.71 -7.25
N TYR A 27 -17.44 6.05 -7.66
CA TYR A 27 -17.44 5.28 -8.89
C TYR A 27 -18.41 4.09 -8.84
N ILE A 28 -18.37 3.26 -7.80
CA ILE A 28 -19.29 2.12 -7.67
C ILE A 28 -20.73 2.64 -7.53
N TYR A 29 -20.96 3.71 -6.78
CA TYR A 29 -22.31 4.24 -6.58
C TYR A 29 -22.93 4.81 -7.87
N TYR A 30 -22.12 5.48 -8.72
CA TYR A 30 -22.63 6.14 -9.93
C TYR A 30 -22.36 5.39 -11.25
N PHE A 31 -21.37 4.49 -11.31
CA PHE A 31 -20.89 3.84 -12.53
C PHE A 31 -20.81 2.29 -12.42
N SER A 32 -21.49 1.67 -11.44
CA SER A 32 -21.44 0.23 -11.06
C SER A 32 -21.59 -0.84 -12.16
N ARG A 33 -21.74 -0.48 -13.43
CA ARG A 33 -21.99 -1.40 -14.54
C ARG A 33 -20.78 -1.70 -15.43
N ASN A 34 -19.57 -1.26 -15.09
CA ASN A 34 -18.40 -1.42 -15.96
C ASN A 34 -17.25 -2.21 -15.30
N SER A 35 -17.17 -3.51 -15.61
CA SER A 35 -16.19 -4.46 -15.08
C SER A 35 -14.72 -4.12 -15.42
N GLY A 36 -14.48 -3.34 -16.48
CA GLY A 36 -13.13 -2.91 -16.87
C GLY A 36 -12.44 -2.02 -15.83
N LEU A 37 -13.22 -1.24 -15.07
CA LEU A 37 -12.66 -0.28 -14.10
C LEU A 37 -12.35 -0.94 -12.75
N GLU A 38 -13.09 -1.97 -12.35
CA GLU A 38 -12.70 -2.83 -11.21
C GLU A 38 -11.35 -3.50 -11.46
N MET A 39 -11.11 -3.96 -12.69
CA MET A 39 -9.83 -4.54 -13.10
C MET A 39 -8.68 -3.53 -13.02
N ILE A 40 -8.86 -2.32 -13.55
CA ILE A 40 -7.85 -1.25 -13.49
C ILE A 40 -7.49 -0.90 -12.04
N TYR A 41 -8.50 -0.79 -11.16
CA TYR A 41 -8.28 -0.54 -9.74
C TYR A 41 -7.55 -1.68 -9.04
N SER A 42 -7.93 -2.93 -9.33
CA SER A 42 -7.26 -4.09 -8.74
C SER A 42 -5.78 -4.16 -9.12
N PHE A 43 -5.40 -3.62 -10.29
CA PHE A 43 -4.03 -3.55 -10.78
C PHE A 43 -3.24 -2.36 -10.23
N ILE A 44 -3.90 -1.21 -9.99
CA ILE A 44 -3.20 0.02 -9.57
C ILE A 44 -2.74 -0.04 -8.11
N VAL A 45 -3.52 -0.67 -7.23
CA VAL A 45 -3.24 -0.74 -5.79
C VAL A 45 -1.88 -1.43 -5.50
N PRO A 46 -1.55 -2.58 -6.09
CA PRO A 46 -0.22 -3.19 -5.95
C PRO A 46 0.93 -2.27 -6.40
N ILE A 47 0.75 -1.51 -7.49
CA ILE A 47 1.74 -0.56 -8.01
C ILE A 47 1.97 0.59 -7.01
N CYS A 48 0.87 1.13 -6.46
CA CYS A 48 0.95 2.17 -5.43
C CYS A 48 1.70 1.66 -4.19
N ILE A 49 1.40 0.45 -3.72
CA ILE A 49 2.06 -0.13 -2.55
C ILE A 49 3.55 -0.38 -2.82
N PHE A 50 3.90 -0.86 -4.01
CA PHE A 50 5.28 -0.98 -4.43
C PHE A 50 6.01 0.37 -4.36
N ALA A 51 5.44 1.41 -4.97
CA ALA A 51 6.04 2.75 -5.01
C ALA A 51 6.19 3.36 -3.60
N VAL A 52 5.15 3.26 -2.76
CA VAL A 52 5.18 3.77 -1.39
C VAL A 52 6.20 3.01 -0.55
N SER A 53 6.24 1.67 -0.66
CA SER A 53 7.22 0.85 0.07
C SER A 53 8.66 1.19 -0.33
N MET A 54 8.89 1.43 -1.62
CA MET A 54 10.17 1.85 -2.16
C MET A 54 10.62 3.21 -1.64
N LEU A 55 9.73 4.21 -1.68
CA LEU A 55 10.04 5.55 -1.16
C LEU A 55 10.28 5.53 0.36
N TYR A 56 9.44 4.81 1.09
CA TYR A 56 9.58 4.65 2.55
C TYR A 56 10.93 4.03 2.90
N SER A 57 11.28 2.94 2.22
CA SER A 57 12.50 2.18 2.50
C SER A 57 13.77 2.93 2.09
N ARG A 58 13.71 3.79 1.05
CA ARG A 58 14.81 4.69 0.69
C ARG A 58 15.15 5.70 1.80
N SER A 59 14.18 6.03 2.66
CA SER A 59 14.35 7.02 3.73
C SER A 59 14.99 6.47 5.02
N ILE A 60 15.12 5.13 5.14
CA ILE A 60 15.56 4.41 6.35
C ILE A 60 16.77 3.51 5.99
N HIS A 61 17.67 3.24 6.94
CA HIS A 61 18.92 2.49 6.71
C HIS A 61 18.84 0.99 7.06
N GLU A 62 17.65 0.41 7.08
CA GLU A 62 17.43 -0.95 7.57
C GLU A 62 17.12 -1.96 6.46
N LYS A 63 16.99 -3.25 6.82
CA LYS A 63 16.71 -4.36 5.92
C LYS A 63 15.38 -4.11 5.15
N GLY A 64 15.46 -4.01 3.82
CA GLY A 64 14.31 -3.69 2.96
C GLY A 64 13.15 -4.68 3.05
N LEU A 65 13.43 -5.94 3.35
CA LEU A 65 12.41 -6.97 3.59
C LEU A 65 11.51 -6.63 4.79
N LEU A 66 12.11 -6.19 5.90
CA LEU A 66 11.36 -5.81 7.10
C LEU A 66 10.44 -4.61 6.84
N ARG A 67 10.93 -3.63 6.06
CA ARG A 67 10.18 -2.42 5.71
C ARG A 67 9.02 -2.69 4.75
N GLY A 68 9.21 -3.62 3.82
CA GLY A 68 8.11 -4.09 2.98
C GLY A 68 7.02 -4.80 3.78
N ILE A 69 7.39 -5.62 4.77
CA ILE A 69 6.43 -6.28 5.67
C ILE A 69 5.69 -5.24 6.53
N GLU A 70 6.37 -4.23 7.09
CA GLU A 70 5.72 -3.17 7.85
C GLU A 70 4.65 -2.43 7.03
N ILE A 71 4.96 -2.06 5.78
CA ILE A 71 4.00 -1.42 4.87
C ILE A 71 2.80 -2.34 4.61
N TRP A 72 3.05 -3.65 4.44
CA TRP A 72 1.97 -4.62 4.25
C TRP A 72 1.08 -4.73 5.49
N ILE A 73 1.65 -4.79 6.69
CA ILE A 73 0.88 -4.84 7.95
C ILE A 73 0.00 -3.59 8.07
N VAL A 74 0.54 -2.40 7.79
CA VAL A 74 -0.21 -1.14 7.82
C VAL A 74 -1.37 -1.17 6.83
N TYR A 75 -1.11 -1.57 5.58
CA TYR A 75 -2.17 -1.73 4.58
C TYR A 75 -3.25 -2.72 5.04
N PHE A 76 -2.84 -3.89 5.52
CA PHE A 76 -3.76 -4.95 5.93
C PHE A 76 -4.63 -4.51 7.11
N ALA A 77 -4.05 -3.79 8.08
CA ALA A 77 -4.79 -3.21 9.20
C ALA A 77 -5.84 -2.19 8.73
N VAL A 78 -5.50 -1.33 7.76
CA VAL A 78 -6.45 -0.36 7.18
C VAL A 78 -7.60 -1.09 6.48
N VAL A 79 -7.31 -2.13 5.69
CA VAL A 79 -8.34 -2.94 5.01
C VAL A 79 -9.29 -3.60 6.02
N LEU A 80 -8.75 -4.18 7.10
CA LEU A 80 -9.56 -4.77 8.16
C LEU A 80 -10.44 -3.72 8.86
N LEU A 81 -9.87 -2.56 9.18
CA LEU A 81 -10.58 -1.47 9.85
C LEU A 81 -11.74 -0.94 9.00
N ILE A 82 -11.52 -0.74 7.71
CA ILE A 82 -12.56 -0.33 6.75
C ILE A 82 -13.65 -1.40 6.66
N LYS A 83 -13.27 -2.68 6.61
CA LYS A 83 -14.24 -3.78 6.56
C LYS A 83 -15.14 -3.82 7.79
N VAL A 84 -14.57 -3.61 8.98
CA VAL A 84 -15.32 -3.56 10.25
C VAL A 84 -16.24 -2.32 10.30
N LEU A 85 -15.73 -1.15 9.95
CA LEU A 85 -16.49 0.11 10.03
C LEU A 85 -17.63 0.19 9.02
N LEU A 86 -17.38 -0.21 7.76
CA LEU A 86 -18.34 -0.08 6.67
C LEU A 86 -19.22 -1.33 6.49
N ARG A 87 -19.01 -2.37 7.32
CA ARG A 87 -19.66 -3.69 7.18
C ARG A 87 -19.58 -4.23 5.75
N TYR A 88 -18.47 -3.96 5.07
CA TYR A 88 -18.33 -4.25 3.66
C TYR A 88 -18.35 -5.78 3.44
N PRO A 89 -19.31 -6.32 2.66
CA PRO A 89 -19.54 -7.77 2.57
C PRO A 89 -18.48 -8.51 1.74
N ALA A 90 -17.45 -7.84 1.23
CA ALA A 90 -16.46 -8.49 0.39
C ALA A 90 -15.54 -9.44 1.17
N GLU A 91 -15.33 -10.61 0.59
CA GLU A 91 -14.40 -11.63 1.07
C GLU A 91 -12.95 -11.13 1.01
N ILE A 92 -12.16 -11.54 2.01
CA ILE A 92 -10.72 -11.26 2.00
C ILE A 92 -10.08 -12.20 0.99
N LYS A 93 -9.81 -11.70 -0.22
CA LYS A 93 -9.11 -12.47 -1.26
C LYS A 93 -7.66 -12.73 -0.81
N ILE A 94 -7.39 -13.92 -0.27
CA ILE A 94 -6.04 -14.31 0.23
C ILE A 94 -4.98 -14.10 -0.86
N LEU A 95 -5.27 -14.53 -2.09
CA LEU A 95 -4.33 -14.47 -3.20
C LEU A 95 -3.94 -13.02 -3.52
N TYR A 96 -4.92 -12.12 -3.51
CA TYR A 96 -4.71 -10.69 -3.77
C TYR A 96 -3.85 -10.04 -2.68
N ASN A 97 -4.11 -10.36 -1.41
CA ASN A 97 -3.28 -9.86 -0.30
C ASN A 97 -1.86 -10.43 -0.32
N GLY A 98 -1.67 -11.64 -0.86
CA GLY A 98 -0.36 -12.22 -1.14
C GLY A 98 0.41 -11.43 -2.20
N VAL A 99 -0.25 -11.04 -3.30
CA VAL A 99 0.35 -10.17 -4.33
C VAL A 99 0.77 -8.83 -3.73
N ILE A 100 -0.07 -8.24 -2.87
CA ILE A 100 0.23 -6.99 -2.18
C ILE A 100 1.49 -7.13 -1.29
N LEU A 101 1.61 -8.24 -0.55
CA LEU A 101 2.79 -8.54 0.28
C LEU A 101 4.06 -8.65 -0.57
N ILE A 102 4.00 -9.36 -1.70
CA ILE A 102 5.14 -9.48 -2.60
C ILE A 102 5.55 -8.10 -3.13
N MET A 103 4.59 -7.30 -3.57
CA MET A 103 4.85 -5.95 -4.09
C MET A 103 5.42 -5.00 -3.03
N SER A 104 4.94 -5.09 -1.78
CA SER A 104 5.49 -4.29 -0.69
C SER A 104 6.93 -4.71 -0.36
N ILE A 105 7.24 -6.01 -0.34
CA ILE A 105 8.60 -6.53 -0.12
C ILE A 105 9.53 -6.10 -1.24
N LEU A 106 9.13 -6.26 -2.50
CA LEU A 106 9.92 -5.86 -3.67
C LEU A 106 10.23 -4.36 -3.64
N GLY A 107 9.21 -3.53 -3.39
CA GLY A 107 9.40 -2.09 -3.23
C GLY A 107 10.40 -1.79 -2.12
N GLY A 108 10.27 -2.46 -0.98
CA GLY A 108 11.13 -2.26 0.18
C GLY A 108 12.60 -2.62 -0.09
N VAL A 109 12.86 -3.77 -0.71
CA VAL A 109 14.21 -4.22 -1.06
C VAL A 109 14.86 -3.28 -2.07
N ILE A 110 14.14 -2.92 -3.15
CA ILE A 110 14.66 -2.03 -4.20
C ILE A 110 14.95 -0.64 -3.62
N GLY A 111 14.06 -0.11 -2.78
CA GLY A 111 14.21 1.20 -2.15
C GLY A 111 15.48 1.34 -1.31
N VAL A 112 15.80 0.33 -0.51
CA VAL A 112 17.05 0.30 0.29
C VAL A 112 18.27 0.20 -0.61
N ASN A 113 18.23 -0.66 -1.62
CA ASN A 113 19.37 -0.88 -2.52
C ASN A 113 19.69 0.37 -3.37
N MET A 114 18.68 1.10 -3.83
CA MET A 114 18.89 2.35 -4.57
C MET A 114 19.52 3.47 -3.73
N LYS A 115 19.27 3.49 -2.42
CA LYS A 115 19.95 4.42 -1.51
C LYS A 115 21.42 4.05 -1.36
N ASN A 116 21.72 2.77 -1.14
CA ASN A 116 23.08 2.28 -0.95
C ASN A 116 23.97 2.52 -2.18
N LYS A 117 23.39 2.48 -3.38
CA LYS A 117 24.11 2.81 -4.63
C LYS A 117 24.46 4.29 -4.75
N ASN A 118 23.61 5.20 -4.26
CA ASN A 118 23.88 6.64 -4.25
C ASN A 118 24.86 7.09 -3.15
N LEU A 119 25.02 6.31 -2.07
CA LEU A 119 25.99 6.60 -0.99
C LEU A 119 27.40 6.04 -1.28
N LYS A 120 27.53 5.14 -2.25
CA LYS A 120 28.79 4.52 -2.67
C LYS A 120 29.37 5.12 -3.97
N SER A 121 28.64 6.05 -4.59
CA SER A 121 29.09 6.86 -5.74
C SER A 121 29.56 8.21 -5.26
#